data_AF-A0AAD8VB64-F1
#
_entry.id   AF-A0AAD8VB64-F1
#
_cell.length_a   1.000
_cell.length_b   1.000
_cell.length_c   1.000
_cell.angle_alpha   90.00
_cell.angle_beta   90.00
_cell.angle_gamma   90.00
#
_symmetry.space_group_name_H-M   'P 1'
#
loop_
_entity.id
_entity.type
_entity.pdbx_description
1 polymer ?
#
loop_
_entity_poly.entity_id
_entity_poly.type
_entity_poly.pdbx_seq_one_letter_code
_entity_poly.pdbx_strand_id
1 'polypeptide(L)'
;MGSSAAAVLLCVALSVVAAASAEPQPRFITMEALKATEPSSSRKLMVGFPEGFCPVQFDEKKQITKIANKCRGQEVPLPSCCEAFRSVACPYSALLDDVTNGCSVDLLMKIHDFCRMPAGYFAMCGDSTVGLSCPVS
;
A
#
# COMPACT_ATOMS: atom_id res chain seq x y z
N MET A 1 -47.31 3.09 52.42
CA MET A 1 -46.64 2.00 51.67
C MET A 1 -47.18 2.08 50.26
N GLY A 2 -46.46 2.34 49.17
CA GLY A 2 -45.06 2.61 48.89
C GLY A 2 -44.98 3.04 47.42
N SER A 3 -43.96 3.81 47.09
CA SER A 3 -43.61 4.32 45.75
C SER A 3 -43.72 3.28 44.65
N SER A 4 -44.03 3.73 43.42
CA SER A 4 -43.15 3.55 42.23
C SER A 4 -43.86 3.93 40.92
N ALA A 5 -44.40 5.16 40.85
CA ALA A 5 -44.81 5.78 39.57
C ALA A 5 -43.60 6.30 38.75
N ALA A 6 -42.37 6.08 39.22
CA ALA A 6 -41.13 6.59 38.62
C ALA A 6 -40.25 5.52 37.94
N ALA A 7 -40.63 4.23 38.00
CA ALA A 7 -39.75 3.15 37.53
C ALA A 7 -39.95 2.76 36.05
N VAL A 8 -41.05 3.15 35.41
CA VAL A 8 -41.33 2.74 34.02
C VAL A 8 -40.78 3.75 32.99
N LEU A 9 -40.30 4.92 33.43
CA LEU A 9 -39.74 5.95 32.55
C LEU A 9 -38.20 5.89 32.38
N LEU A 10 -37.52 4.87 32.93
CA LEU A 10 -36.06 4.78 32.94
C LEU A 10 -35.46 3.62 32.12
N CYS A 11 -36.22 2.97 31.23
CA CYS A 11 -35.70 1.90 30.37
C CYS A 11 -35.50 2.29 28.89
N VAL A 12 -35.58 3.58 28.54
CA VAL A 12 -35.51 4.02 27.13
C VAL A 12 -34.07 4.31 26.64
N ALA A 13 -33.05 4.20 27.49
CA ALA A 13 -31.69 4.58 27.10
C ALA A 13 -30.69 3.46 27.39
N LEU A 14 -30.55 2.50 26.47
CA LEU A 14 -29.34 1.68 26.28
C LEU A 14 -29.50 0.83 24.99
N SER A 15 -29.69 1.50 23.86
CA SER A 15 -29.32 0.92 22.57
C SER A 15 -28.18 1.77 22.02
N VAL A 16 -27.01 1.67 22.66
CA VAL A 16 -25.78 2.14 22.05
C VAL A 16 -25.46 1.15 20.94
N VAL A 17 -26.01 1.40 19.75
CA VAL A 17 -25.47 0.79 18.54
C VAL A 17 -24.09 1.42 18.40
N ALA A 18 -23.06 0.69 18.83
CA ALA A 18 -21.69 1.00 18.49
C ALA A 18 -21.57 0.83 16.97
N ALA A 19 -21.94 1.87 16.23
CA ALA A 19 -21.51 2.02 14.86
C ALA A 19 -20.00 2.23 14.95
N ALA A 20 -19.24 1.14 14.84
CA ALA A 20 -17.83 1.22 14.53
C ALA A 20 -17.74 1.86 13.14
N SER A 21 -17.72 3.20 13.09
CA SER A 21 -17.23 3.90 11.92
C SER A 21 -15.78 3.46 11.78
N ALA A 22 -15.52 2.52 10.88
CA ALA A 22 -14.18 2.31 10.38
C ALA A 22 -13.76 3.63 9.76
N GLU A 23 -13.06 4.48 10.52
CA GLU A 23 -12.36 5.62 9.94
C GLU A 23 -11.53 5.07 8.78
N PRO A 24 -11.63 5.65 7.58
CA PRO A 24 -10.74 5.31 6.50
C PRO A 24 -9.31 5.62 6.95
N GLN A 25 -8.62 4.62 7.49
CA GLN A 25 -7.23 4.80 7.88
C GLN A 25 -6.45 5.15 6.61
N PRO A 26 -5.66 6.22 6.63
CA PRO A 26 -4.82 6.56 5.49
C PRO A 26 -3.89 5.37 5.25
N ARG A 27 -4.06 4.75 4.08
CA ARG A 27 -3.18 3.67 3.64
C ARG A 27 -1.93 4.33 3.05
N PHE A 28 -0.77 3.79 3.35
CA PHE A 28 0.49 4.21 2.74
C PHE A 28 1.20 3.00 2.15
N ILE A 29 2.27 3.25 1.42
CA ILE A 29 3.29 2.27 1.06
C ILE A 29 4.60 2.85 1.56
N THR A 30 5.18 2.23 2.58
CA THR A 30 6.39 2.64 3.28
C THR A 30 7.58 2.79 2.34
N MET A 31 8.55 3.60 2.75
CA MET A 31 9.80 3.75 2.01
C MET A 31 10.59 2.43 1.93
N GLU A 32 10.47 1.56 2.94
CA GLU A 32 11.08 0.23 2.94
C GLU A 32 10.47 -0.65 1.84
N ALA A 33 9.14 -0.67 1.71
CA ALA A 33 8.45 -1.37 0.63
C ALA A 33 8.81 -0.80 -0.76
N LEU A 34 8.86 0.53 -0.92
CA LEU A 34 9.22 1.18 -2.19
C LEU A 34 10.68 0.94 -2.62
N LYS A 35 11.55 0.60 -1.68
CA LYS A 35 12.97 0.31 -1.89
C LYS A 35 13.31 -1.17 -1.75
N ALA A 36 12.30 -2.05 -1.78
CA ALA A 36 12.51 -3.49 -1.55
C ALA A 36 13.47 -4.16 -2.56
N THR A 37 13.71 -3.54 -3.72
CA THR A 37 14.67 -4.00 -4.74
C THR A 37 16.01 -3.28 -4.71
N GLU A 38 16.20 -2.29 -3.84
CA GLU A 38 17.49 -1.62 -3.70
C GLU A 38 18.46 -2.48 -2.88
N PRO A 39 19.73 -2.62 -3.29
CA PRO A 39 20.72 -3.31 -2.49
C PRO A 39 20.95 -2.55 -1.18
N SER A 40 20.61 -3.17 -0.05
CA SER A 40 20.89 -2.58 1.26
C SER A 40 22.40 -2.42 1.44
N SER A 41 22.84 -1.22 1.85
CA SER A 41 24.26 -0.90 2.10
C SER A 41 24.86 -1.74 3.26
N SER A 42 24.00 -2.34 4.09
CA SER A 42 24.40 -3.40 5.02
C SER A 42 24.40 -4.73 4.28
N ARG A 43 25.58 -5.32 4.06
CA ARG A 43 25.77 -6.67 3.49
C ARG A 43 25.03 -7.72 4.33
N LYS A 44 23.73 -7.86 4.12
CA LYS A 44 22.97 -9.08 4.38
C LYS A 44 22.64 -9.59 2.99
N LEU A 45 23.38 -10.62 2.57
CA LEU A 45 23.13 -11.33 1.32
C LEU A 45 21.62 -11.59 1.24
N MET A 46 20.92 -10.99 0.27
CA MET A 46 19.63 -11.50 -0.16
C MET A 46 19.91 -12.81 -0.89
N VAL A 47 20.09 -13.88 -0.11
CA VAL A 47 19.95 -15.24 -0.59
C VAL A 47 18.46 -15.43 -0.82
N GLY A 48 18.04 -15.32 -2.08
CA GLY A 48 16.66 -15.59 -2.48
C GLY A 48 15.73 -14.38 -2.37
N PHE A 49 14.69 -14.43 -3.19
CA PHE A 49 13.42 -13.74 -2.96
C PHE A 49 13.09 -13.74 -1.46
N PRO A 50 12.50 -12.68 -0.89
CA PRO A 50 11.94 -12.76 0.47
C PRO A 50 11.15 -14.07 0.60
N GLU A 51 11.27 -14.76 1.73
CA GLU A 51 10.69 -16.11 1.94
C GLU A 51 9.15 -16.17 1.84
N GLY A 52 8.51 -15.08 1.41
CA GLY A 52 7.11 -14.98 1.03
C GLY A 52 6.90 -15.04 -0.48
N PHE A 53 6.00 -15.92 -0.90
CA PHE A 53 5.35 -15.85 -2.20
C PHE A 53 4.21 -14.83 -2.12
N CYS A 54 4.26 -13.80 -2.97
CA CYS A 54 3.17 -12.84 -3.03
C CYS A 54 1.87 -13.58 -3.38
N PRO A 55 0.81 -13.49 -2.54
CA PRO A 55 -0.45 -14.23 -2.78
C PRO A 55 -1.24 -13.68 -3.97
N VAL A 56 -0.82 -12.55 -4.54
CA VAL A 56 -1.42 -11.93 -5.72
C VAL A 56 -0.43 -11.95 -6.88
N GLN A 57 -0.93 -12.21 -8.08
CA GLN A 57 -0.13 -12.06 -9.29
C GLN A 57 -0.40 -10.71 -9.94
N PHE A 58 0.66 -9.95 -10.15
CA PHE A 58 0.57 -8.72 -10.94
C PHE A 58 0.61 -9.03 -12.44
N ASP A 59 -0.47 -8.71 -13.16
CA ASP A 59 -0.66 -8.99 -14.60
C ASP A 59 0.09 -7.96 -15.45
N GLU A 60 1.06 -8.42 -16.25
CA GLU A 60 1.89 -7.58 -17.12
C GLU A 60 1.06 -6.77 -18.14
N LYS A 61 0.04 -7.40 -18.74
CA LYS A 61 -0.79 -6.79 -19.79
C LYS A 61 -1.80 -5.78 -19.24
N LYS A 62 -2.09 -5.83 -17.94
CA LYS A 62 -3.07 -4.94 -17.29
C LYS A 62 -2.41 -3.93 -16.37
N GLN A 63 -1.78 -4.38 -15.30
CA GLN A 63 -1.27 -3.51 -14.24
C GLN A 63 0.07 -2.89 -14.64
N ILE A 64 1.01 -3.69 -15.12
CA ILE A 64 2.33 -3.20 -15.49
C ILE A 64 2.25 -2.32 -16.75
N THR A 65 1.43 -2.69 -17.73
CA THR A 65 1.20 -1.87 -18.94
C THR A 65 0.63 -0.49 -18.60
N LYS A 66 -0.27 -0.36 -17.61
CA LYS A 66 -0.77 0.96 -17.16
C LYS A 66 0.36 1.88 -16.67
N ILE A 67 1.32 1.32 -15.93
CA ILE A 67 2.50 2.06 -15.46
C ILE A 67 3.41 2.38 -16.64
N ALA A 68 3.72 1.38 -17.48
CA ALA A 68 4.62 1.53 -18.62
C ALA A 68 4.18 2.62 -19.60
N ASN A 69 2.88 2.75 -19.84
CA ASN A 69 2.32 3.78 -20.71
C ASN A 69 2.62 5.22 -20.24
N LYS A 70 3.01 5.43 -18.98
CA LYS A 70 3.32 6.75 -18.40
C LYS A 70 4.78 6.92 -17.96
N CYS A 71 5.49 5.81 -17.73
CA CYS A 71 6.78 5.84 -17.03
C CYS A 71 8.00 5.43 -17.87
N ARG A 72 7.81 4.77 -19.03
CA ARG A 72 8.88 4.06 -19.74
C ARG A 72 10.01 4.98 -20.20
N GLY A 73 11.26 4.59 -19.91
CA GLY A 73 12.47 5.25 -20.43
C GLY A 73 12.75 6.64 -19.84
N GLN A 74 12.18 6.97 -18.67
CA GLN A 74 12.47 8.19 -17.93
C GLN A 74 13.46 7.89 -16.79
N GLU A 75 14.42 8.78 -16.55
CA GLU A 75 15.39 8.63 -15.44
C GLU A 75 14.80 9.04 -14.09
N VAL A 76 13.77 9.90 -14.10
CA VAL A 76 13.05 10.36 -12.92
C VAL A 76 11.52 10.33 -13.15
N PRO A 77 10.71 10.00 -12.13
CA PRO A 77 9.28 9.87 -12.29
C PRO A 77 8.61 11.22 -12.52
N LEU A 78 7.90 11.32 -13.65
CA LEU A 78 6.95 12.39 -13.89
C LEU A 78 5.74 12.25 -12.97
N PRO A 79 5.00 13.34 -12.66
CA PRO A 79 3.79 13.27 -11.84
C PRO A 79 2.77 12.24 -12.33
N SER A 80 2.58 12.14 -13.65
CA SER A 80 1.70 11.16 -14.29
C SER A 80 2.16 9.72 -14.12
N CYS A 81 3.46 9.49 -13.99
CA CYS A 81 4.03 8.19 -13.68
C CYS A 81 3.76 7.79 -12.22
N CYS A 82 3.96 8.72 -11.28
CA CYS A 82 3.62 8.49 -9.88
C CYS A 82 2.13 8.23 -9.67
N GLU A 83 1.26 8.95 -10.39
CA GLU A 83 -0.18 8.70 -10.37
C GLU A 83 -0.55 7.32 -10.92
N ALA A 84 0.06 6.92 -12.05
CA ALA A 84 -0.16 5.60 -12.62
C ALA A 84 0.28 4.49 -11.66
N PHE A 85 1.47 4.60 -11.07
CA PHE A 85 1.95 3.67 -10.05
C PHE A 85 1.02 3.62 -8.85
N ARG A 86 0.63 4.78 -8.30
CA ARG A 86 -0.31 4.89 -7.18
C ARG A 86 -1.63 4.17 -7.49
N SER A 87 -2.20 4.35 -8.68
CA SER A 87 -3.46 3.70 -9.08
C SER A 87 -3.37 2.17 -9.13
N VAL A 88 -2.18 1.63 -9.40
CA VAL A 88 -1.93 0.17 -9.47
C VAL A 88 -1.57 -0.40 -8.11
N ALA A 89 -0.74 0.32 -7.34
CA ALA A 89 -0.18 -0.17 -6.08
C ALA A 89 -1.13 -0.01 -4.89
N CYS A 90 -1.87 1.09 -4.81
CA CYS A 90 -2.71 1.39 -3.64
C CYS A 90 -3.82 0.37 -3.32
N PRO A 91 -4.47 -0.29 -4.30
CA PRO A 91 -5.37 -1.40 -4.00
C PRO A 91 -4.73 -2.55 -3.23
N TYR A 92 -3.39 -2.66 -3.29
CA TYR A 92 -2.59 -3.71 -2.66
C TYR A 92 -1.68 -3.16 -1.55
N SER A 93 -1.89 -1.92 -1.08
CA SER A 93 -0.95 -1.23 -0.18
C SER A 93 -0.59 -2.04 1.07
N ALA A 94 -1.57 -2.73 1.69
CA ALA A 94 -1.34 -3.56 2.87
C ALA A 94 -0.46 -4.79 2.57
N LEU A 95 -0.59 -5.38 1.38
CA LEU A 95 0.28 -6.49 0.95
C LEU A 95 1.68 -5.98 0.60
N LEU A 96 1.77 -4.81 -0.02
CA LEU A 96 3.06 -4.21 -0.38
C LEU A 96 3.84 -3.77 0.87
N ASP A 97 3.15 -3.24 1.88
CA ASP A 97 3.78 -2.81 3.14
C ASP A 97 4.29 -3.97 4.01
N ASP A 98 3.68 -5.14 3.89
CA ASP A 98 4.23 -6.34 4.49
C ASP A 98 5.40 -6.87 3.64
N VAL A 99 6.59 -6.31 3.89
CA VAL A 99 7.83 -6.65 3.18
C VAL A 99 8.26 -8.12 3.35
N THR A 100 7.63 -8.88 4.23
CA THR A 100 7.93 -10.31 4.45
C THR A 100 7.25 -11.22 3.43
N ASN A 101 6.13 -10.78 2.81
CA ASN A 101 5.35 -11.60 1.88
C ASN A 101 5.84 -11.55 0.42
N GLY A 102 6.84 -10.72 0.13
CA GLY A 102 7.47 -10.60 -1.18
C GLY A 102 6.70 -9.84 -2.27
N CYS A 103 5.52 -9.28 -1.97
CA CYS A 103 4.73 -8.55 -2.96
C CYS A 103 5.40 -7.29 -3.49
N SER A 104 6.07 -6.53 -2.63
CA SER A 104 6.81 -5.33 -3.07
C SER A 104 7.95 -5.68 -4.00
N VAL A 105 8.68 -6.76 -3.72
CA VAL A 105 9.75 -7.25 -4.60
C VAL A 105 9.18 -7.73 -5.94
N ASP A 106 8.13 -8.55 -5.95
CA ASP A 106 7.52 -9.04 -7.20
C ASP A 106 7.03 -7.89 -8.09
N LEU A 107 6.28 -6.94 -7.51
CA LEU A 107 5.74 -5.81 -8.25
C LEU A 107 6.86 -4.92 -8.82
N LEU A 108 7.82 -4.51 -7.97
CA LEU A 108 8.88 -3.60 -8.38
C LEU A 108 9.84 -4.24 -9.39
N MET A 109 10.16 -5.53 -9.26
CA MET A 109 10.97 -6.25 -10.24
C MET A 109 10.27 -6.35 -11.59
N LYS A 110 8.98 -6.69 -11.64
CA LYS A 110 8.22 -6.72 -12.89
C LYS A 110 8.18 -5.35 -13.57
N ILE A 111 7.98 -4.29 -12.79
CA ILE A 111 8.01 -2.92 -13.33
C ILE A 111 9.41 -2.56 -13.82
N HIS A 112 10.47 -2.89 -13.07
CA HIS A 112 11.86 -2.67 -13.46
C HIS A 112 12.16 -3.32 -14.83
N ASP A 113 11.84 -4.61 -14.95
CA ASP A 113 12.12 -5.40 -16.15
C ASP A 113 11.35 -4.87 -17.37
N PHE A 114 10.07 -4.52 -17.20
CA PHE A 114 9.21 -4.08 -18.28
C PHE A 114 9.45 -2.62 -18.70
N CYS A 115 9.59 -1.72 -17.73
CA CYS A 115 9.69 -0.27 -17.95
C CYS A 115 11.15 0.21 -18.13
N ARG A 116 12.14 -0.62 -17.79
CA ARG A 116 13.58 -0.29 -17.82
C ARG A 116 13.95 0.92 -16.95
N MET A 117 13.43 0.95 -15.73
CA MET A 117 13.65 2.06 -14.77
C MET A 117 14.56 1.63 -13.64
N PRO A 118 15.36 2.51 -13.01
CA PRO A 118 16.27 2.12 -11.93
C PRO A 118 15.53 1.61 -10.68
N ALA A 119 16.25 0.91 -9.79
CA ALA A 119 15.73 0.57 -8.47
C ALA A 119 15.47 1.86 -7.65
N GLY A 120 14.53 1.80 -6.70
CA GLY A 120 14.16 2.97 -5.90
C GLY A 120 13.42 4.08 -6.66
N TYR A 121 13.09 3.89 -7.94
CA TYR A 121 12.44 4.92 -8.77
C TYR A 121 11.15 5.48 -8.17
N PHE A 122 10.30 4.62 -7.60
CA PHE A 122 9.04 5.05 -6.99
C PHE A 122 9.18 5.59 -5.57
N ALA A 123 10.36 5.48 -4.95
CA ALA A 123 10.65 6.18 -3.69
C ALA A 123 10.53 7.71 -3.86
N MET A 124 10.78 8.22 -5.07
CA MET A 124 10.65 9.64 -5.39
C MET A 124 9.20 10.11 -5.58
N CYS A 125 8.23 9.19 -5.62
CA CYS A 125 6.81 9.51 -5.77
C CYS A 125 6.11 9.78 -4.43
N GLY A 126 6.76 9.46 -3.31
CA GLY A 126 6.24 9.62 -1.97
C GLY A 126 6.99 10.66 -1.16
N ASP A 127 6.52 10.90 0.05
CA ASP A 127 7.26 11.62 1.07
C ASP A 127 8.39 10.74 1.61
N SER A 128 9.55 11.31 1.92
CA SER A 128 10.71 10.53 2.37
C SER A 128 10.52 9.89 3.74
N THR A 129 9.62 10.43 4.57
CA THR A 129 9.33 9.97 5.93
C THR A 129 8.15 9.01 6.00
N VAL A 130 7.13 9.22 5.16
CA VAL A 130 5.89 8.42 5.15
C VAL A 130 5.91 7.33 4.07
N GLY A 131 6.62 7.57 2.97
CA GLY A 131 6.50 6.81 1.73
C GLY A 131 5.36 7.35 0.86
N LEU A 132 4.70 6.47 0.11
CA LEU A 132 3.65 6.83 -0.84
C LEU A 132 2.26 6.75 -0.18
N SER A 133 1.64 7.90 0.06
CA SER A 133 0.24 7.93 0.52
C SER A 133 -0.73 7.43 -0.55
N CYS A 134 -1.68 6.62 -0.11
CA CYS A 134 -2.79 6.11 -0.90
C CYS A 134 -4.10 6.82 -0.51
N PRO A 135 -4.90 7.26 -1.50
CA PRO A 135 -6.19 7.85 -1.22
C PRO A 135 -7.11 6.83 -0.55
N VAL A 136 -7.94 7.31 0.36
CA VAL A 136 -9.05 6.53 0.91
C VAL A 136 -10.08 6.36 -0.21
N SER A 137 -10.23 5.13 -0.70
CA SER A 137 -11.17 4.77 -1.77
C SER A 137 -12.60 4.74 -1.28
#